data_AF-A0A5E4GMG9-F1
#
_entry.id   AF-A0A5E4GMG9-F1
#
_cell.length_a   1.000
_cell.length_b   1.000
_cell.length_c   1.000
_cell.angle_alpha   90.00
_cell.angle_beta   90.00
_cell.angle_gamma   90.00
#
_symmetry.space_group_name_H-M   'P 1'
#
loop_
_entity.id
_entity.type
_entity.pdbx_description
1 polymer ?
#
loop_
_entity_poly.entity_id
_entity_poly.type
_entity_poly.pdbx_seq_one_letter_code
_entity_poly.pdbx_strand_id
1 'polypeptide(L)'
;PESLRVVLPLPPVNLHPMTTRSKNGISKRKAFSASTSIDLSTIEPSSFKAASQSPEWQSAMREEIEALHAQGTWDLVPIPAHKNLVG
;
A
#
# COMPACT_ATOMS: atom_id res chain seq x y z
N PRO A 1 60.38 9.49 1.57
CA PRO A 1 59.14 9.80 0.81
C PRO A 1 58.83 8.67 -0.19
N GLU A 2 58.15 7.62 0.28
CA GLU A 2 57.71 6.52 -0.59
C GLU A 2 56.33 6.82 -1.17
N SER A 3 56.28 6.91 -2.50
CA SER A 3 55.04 7.06 -3.26
C SER A 3 54.41 5.68 -3.42
N LEU A 4 53.40 5.36 -2.61
CA LEU A 4 52.59 4.16 -2.75
C LEU A 4 51.79 4.27 -4.06
N ARG A 5 52.20 3.51 -5.07
CA ARG A 5 51.43 3.38 -6.31
C ARG A 5 50.12 2.68 -5.99
N VAL A 6 49.00 3.40 -6.16
CA VAL A 6 47.66 2.82 -6.15
C VAL A 6 47.56 1.89 -7.36
N VAL A 7 47.72 0.59 -7.12
CA VAL A 7 47.47 -0.44 -8.13
C VAL A 7 45.96 -0.59 -8.23
N LEU A 8 45.34 0.10 -9.19
CA LEU A 8 43.94 -0.15 -9.53
C LEU A 8 43.84 -1.55 -10.15
N PRO A 9 42.89 -2.40 -9.71
CA PRO A 9 42.67 -3.70 -10.33
C PRO A 9 42.33 -3.52 -11.81
N LEU A 10 43.07 -4.20 -12.69
CA LEU A 10 42.77 -4.18 -14.12
C LEU A 10 41.37 -4.76 -14.34
N PRO A 11 40.52 -4.11 -15.16
CA PRO A 11 39.21 -4.65 -15.48
C PRO A 11 39.38 -6.03 -16.14
N PRO A 12 38.58 -7.04 -15.76
CA PRO A 12 38.71 -8.38 -16.32
C PRO A 12 38.47 -8.33 -17.84
N VAL A 13 39.51 -8.69 -18.60
CA VAL A 13 39.46 -8.77 -20.06
C VAL A 13 38.63 -10.01 -20.41
N ASN A 14 37.58 -9.83 -21.21
CA ASN A 14 36.70 -10.94 -21.57
C ASN A 14 37.30 -11.68 -22.75
N LEU A 15 37.69 -12.94 -22.54
CA LEU A 15 38.29 -13.81 -23.57
C LEU A 15 37.24 -14.63 -24.35
N HIS A 16 35.95 -14.38 -24.13
CA HIS A 16 34.85 -14.99 -24.88
C HIS A 16 34.23 -13.99 -25.85
N PRO A 17 33.77 -14.43 -27.03
CA PRO A 17 33.17 -13.56 -28.04
C PRO A 17 31.80 -12.98 -27.62
N MET A 18 31.17 -13.52 -26.57
CA MET A 18 29.85 -13.08 -26.14
C MET A 18 29.91 -11.78 -25.31
N THR A 19 29.40 -10.69 -25.88
CA THR A 19 29.28 -9.37 -25.22
C THR A 19 27.86 -9.15 -24.69
N THR A 20 27.72 -8.74 -23.42
CA THR A 20 26.42 -8.36 -22.84
C THR A 20 26.03 -6.94 -23.27
N ARG A 21 24.72 -6.65 -23.33
CA ARG A 21 24.20 -5.32 -23.71
C ARG A 21 24.75 -4.17 -22.86
N SER A 22 25.04 -4.42 -21.57
CA SER A 22 25.65 -3.44 -20.67
C SER A 22 27.07 -3.02 -21.07
N LYS A 23 27.87 -3.95 -21.60
CA LYS A 23 29.24 -3.65 -22.07
C LYS A 23 29.25 -2.72 -23.29
N ASN A 24 28.16 -2.71 -24.06
CA ASN A 24 27.99 -1.81 -25.20
C ASN A 24 27.19 -0.53 -24.82
N GLY A 25 27.08 -0.22 -23.52
CA GLY A 25 26.40 0.98 -23.02
C GLY A 25 24.87 0.96 -23.16
N ILE A 26 24.26 -0.18 -23.51
CA ILE A 26 22.83 -0.25 -23.79
C ILE A 26 22.05 -0.49 -22.49
N SER A 27 21.67 0.60 -21.82
CA SER A 27 20.73 0.60 -20.69
C SER A 27 19.38 1.13 -21.11
N LYS A 28 18.31 0.33 -20.94
CA LYS A 28 16.92 0.79 -21.14
C LYS A 28 16.35 1.11 -19.77
N ARG A 29 16.12 2.40 -19.48
CA ARG A 29 15.33 2.80 -18.31
C ARG A 29 13.89 2.35 -18.53
N LYS A 30 13.36 1.53 -17.62
CA LYS A 30 11.93 1.26 -17.56
C LYS A 30 11.28 2.46 -16.88
N ALA A 31 10.47 3.22 -17.62
CA ALA A 31 9.64 4.26 -17.02
C ALA A 31 8.41 3.58 -16.42
N PHE A 32 8.32 3.57 -15.09
CA PHE A 32 7.10 3.21 -14.40
C PHE A 32 6.31 4.50 -14.19
N SER A 33 5.24 4.68 -14.96
CA SER A 33 4.28 5.76 -14.73
C SER A 33 3.44 5.39 -13.51
N ALA A 34 3.78 5.92 -12.34
CA ALA A 34 2.90 5.85 -11.18
C ALA A 34 1.84 6.94 -11.32
N SER A 35 0.62 6.57 -11.74
CA SER A 35 -0.53 7.46 -11.65
C SER A 35 -1.00 7.51 -10.20
N THR A 36 -0.61 8.55 -9.46
CA THR A 36 -1.15 8.84 -8.13
C THR A 36 -2.50 9.54 -8.26
N SER A 37 -3.49 8.88 -8.87
CA SER A 37 -4.89 9.26 -8.66
C SER A 37 -5.28 8.70 -7.31
N ILE A 38 -5.30 9.56 -6.30
CA ILE A 38 -5.73 9.20 -4.96
C ILE A 38 -7.24 8.98 -5.03
N ASP A 39 -7.67 7.73 -4.94
CA ASP A 39 -9.08 7.40 -4.81
C ASP A 39 -9.51 7.67 -3.36
N LEU A 40 -10.16 8.81 -3.17
CA LEU A 40 -10.68 9.24 -1.87
C LEU A 40 -11.73 8.28 -1.30
N SER A 41 -12.30 7.37 -2.10
CA SER A 41 -13.19 6.32 -1.60
C SER A 41 -12.45 5.25 -0.80
N THR A 42 -11.16 5.02 -1.11
CA THR A 42 -10.29 4.03 -0.44
C THR A 42 -9.60 4.58 0.81
N ILE A 43 -9.69 5.89 1.03
CA ILE A 43 -9.10 6.52 2.22
C ILE A 43 -10.08 6.40 3.38
N GLU A 44 -9.58 5.91 4.50
CA GLU A 44 -10.35 5.80 5.73
C GLU A 44 -10.82 7.19 6.20
N PRO A 45 -12.13 7.40 6.34
CA PRO A 45 -12.69 8.67 6.77
C PRO A 45 -12.41 8.91 8.24
N SER A 46 -11.94 10.09 8.60
CA SER A 46 -11.60 10.46 9.99
C SER A 46 -12.80 10.67 10.92
N SER A 47 -14.03 10.56 10.42
CA SER A 47 -15.25 10.72 11.21
C SER A 47 -16.41 9.92 10.63
N PHE A 48 -17.34 9.52 11.50
CA PHE A 48 -18.57 8.84 11.07
C PHE A 48 -19.37 9.66 10.06
N LYS A 49 -19.48 10.98 10.24
CA LYS A 49 -20.22 11.85 9.32
C LYS A 49 -19.61 11.87 7.91
N ALA A 50 -18.29 11.79 7.80
CA ALA A 50 -17.61 11.68 6.52
C ALA A 50 -17.82 10.29 5.90
N ALA A 51 -17.71 9.23 6.70
CA ALA A 51 -17.95 7.85 6.27
C ALA A 51 -19.38 7.67 5.74
N SER A 52 -20.37 8.17 6.47
CA SER A 52 -21.78 8.01 6.16
C SER A 52 -22.24 8.78 4.92
N GLN A 53 -21.43 9.67 4.37
CA GLN A 53 -21.71 10.35 3.11
C GLN A 53 -21.20 9.57 1.88
N SER A 54 -20.33 8.58 2.09
CA SER A 54 -19.77 7.75 1.00
C SER A 54 -20.56 6.44 0.85
N PRO A 55 -21.03 6.10 -0.37
CA PRO A 55 -21.79 4.88 -0.60
C PRO A 55 -20.96 3.61 -0.36
N GLU A 56 -19.66 3.65 -0.65
CA GLU A 56 -18.74 2.50 -0.43
C GLU A 56 -18.64 2.18 1.07
N TRP A 57 -18.40 3.20 1.90
CA TRP A 57 -18.32 3.05 3.35
C TRP A 57 -19.66 2.67 3.97
N GLN A 58 -20.77 3.19 3.46
CA GLN A 58 -22.10 2.72 3.86
C GLN A 58 -22.32 1.24 3.53
N SER A 59 -21.82 0.77 2.38
CA SER A 59 -21.95 -0.63 1.98
C SER A 59 -21.14 -1.54 2.90
N ALA A 60 -19.87 -1.21 3.13
CA ALA A 60 -19.01 -1.94 4.05
C ALA A 60 -19.60 -1.99 5.48
N MET A 61 -20.15 -0.87 5.95
CA MET A 61 -20.76 -0.79 7.28
C MET A 61 -22.01 -1.66 7.42
N ARG A 62 -22.83 -1.78 6.35
CA ARG A 62 -23.97 -2.71 6.33
C ARG A 62 -23.52 -4.16 6.31
N GLU A 63 -22.54 -4.48 5.47
CA GLU A 63 -21.99 -5.83 5.35
C GLU A 63 -21.46 -6.31 6.70
N GLU A 64 -20.75 -5.46 7.44
CA GLU A 64 -20.27 -5.87 8.76
C GLU A 64 -21.39 -6.06 9.78
N ILE A 65 -22.41 -5.20 9.79
CA ILE A 65 -23.56 -5.43 10.69
C ILE A 65 -24.25 -6.76 10.36
N GLU A 66 -24.42 -7.06 9.06
CA GLU A 66 -24.99 -8.33 8.62
C GLU A 66 -24.13 -9.53 9.03
N ALA A 67 -22.81 -9.44 8.85
CA ALA A 67 -21.88 -10.47 9.26
C ALA A 67 -21.92 -10.73 10.77
N LEU A 68 -21.99 -9.67 11.59
CA LEU A 68 -22.11 -9.78 13.05
C LEU A 68 -23.40 -10.48 13.48
N HIS A 69 -24.53 -10.17 12.82
CA HIS A 69 -25.79 -10.87 13.06
C HIS A 69 -25.74 -12.32 12.60
N ALA A 70 -25.16 -12.59 11.42
CA ALA A 70 -25.04 -13.94 10.87
C ALA A 70 -24.19 -14.85 11.76
N GLN A 71 -23.16 -14.29 12.41
CA GLN A 71 -22.30 -15.04 13.32
C GLN A 71 -22.92 -15.27 14.70
N GLY A 72 -24.03 -14.58 15.02
CA GLY A 72 -24.72 -14.68 16.31
C GLY A 72 -23.91 -14.11 17.49
N THR A 73 -22.92 -13.26 17.20
CA THR A 73 -22.02 -12.68 18.22
C THR A 73 -22.61 -11.40 18.82
N TRP A 74 -23.57 -10.76 18.14
CA TRP A 74 -24.18 -9.49 18.54
C TRP A 74 -25.70 -9.59 18.51
N ASP A 75 -26.33 -9.30 19.66
CA ASP A 75 -27.78 -9.13 19.78
C ASP A 75 -28.11 -7.68 20.12
N LEU A 76 -29.07 -7.10 19.39
CA LEU A 76 -29.55 -5.75 19.66
C LEU A 76 -30.51 -5.77 20.86
N VAL A 77 -30.02 -5.37 22.04
CA VAL A 77 -30.83 -5.36 23.26
C VAL A 77 -31.52 -4.00 23.43
N PRO A 78 -32.84 -3.97 23.72
CA PRO A 78 -33.54 -2.71 24.00
C PRO A 78 -33.01 -2.04 25.27
N ILE A 79 -33.00 -0.70 25.27
CA ILE A 79 -32.53 0.10 26.40
C ILE A 79 -33.38 -0.23 27.64
N PRO A 80 -32.77 -0.56 28.79
CA PRO A 80 -33.51 -0.76 30.03
C PRO A 80 -34.17 0.56 30.49
N ALA A 81 -35.43 0.48 30.90
CA ALA A 81 -36.12 1.63 31.48
C ALA A 81 -35.29 2.21 32.65
N HIS A 82 -35.16 3.54 32.67
CA HIS A 82 -34.42 4.30 33.70
C HIS A 82 -32.89 4.26 33.65
N LYS A 83 -32.28 3.85 32.54
CA LYS A 83 -30.82 4.01 32.34
C LYS A 83 -30.51 5.17 31.41
N ASN A 84 -29.43 5.90 31.71
CA ASN A 84 -28.92 6.95 30.83
C ASN A 84 -28.28 6.30 29.60
N LEU A 85 -28.75 6.70 28.42
CA LEU A 85 -28.10 6.37 27.17
C LEU A 85 -26.81 7.19 27.09
N VAL A 86 -25.67 6.51 27.14
CA VAL A 86 -24.36 7.13 26.91
C VAL A 86 -23.97 6.84 25.46
N GLY A 87 -23.79 7.90 24.67
CA GLY A 87 -23.38 7.86 23.27
C GLY A 87 -22.38 8.96 22.98
#